data_AF-A0A9P6BG55-F1
#
_entry.id   AF-A0A9P6BG55-F1
#
_cell.length_a   1.000
_cell.length_b   1.000
_cell.length_c   1.000
_cell.angle_alpha   90.00
_cell.angle_beta   90.00
_cell.angle_gamma   90.00
#
_symmetry.space_group_name_H-M   'P 1'
#
loop_
_entity.id
_entity.type
_entity.pdbx_description
1 polymer ?
#
loop_
_entity_poly.entity_id
_entity_poly.type
_entity_poly.pdbx_seq_one_letter_code
_entity_poly.pdbx_strand_id
1 'polypeptide(L)'
;MNLVYSLLLLFSVVAILVQGRSVVSSKAIFIGVDKTDPNAYGAAIFRDTRNHATAVASIIGFSSKQSNFRPKEQGFDVTPREYQAFVQKAVSFPGFVLALTNPRDLKLKGGLDQFREEILANYIPISGKAEVVASAFVEQIPESTEPESSGTWTLVLVTIFGEELHQVYADISSIEVEVSVNDDGSVSLQEQTARLTQQTVQVNPRFLIDNADTLSNRIPTENIETFKDELTTPNSEGRSQLLKDWLFGSNYACKSESPLVHRRQRLYPLLQL
;
A
#
# COMPACT_ATOMS: atom_id res chain seq x y z
N MET A 1 -11.43 47.26 -38.56
CA MET A 1 -10.50 46.40 -37.81
C MET A 1 -10.71 46.66 -36.34
N ASN A 2 -11.34 45.73 -35.61
CA ASN A 2 -11.26 45.70 -34.14
C ASN A 2 -11.43 44.26 -33.66
N LEU A 3 -10.42 43.87 -32.89
CA LEU A 3 -9.95 42.56 -32.44
C LEU A 3 -10.91 41.79 -31.49
N VAL A 4 -12.23 42.01 -31.54
CA VAL A 4 -13.13 41.58 -30.46
C VAL A 4 -13.81 40.21 -30.70
N TYR A 5 -13.71 39.65 -31.91
CA TYR A 5 -14.37 38.37 -32.24
C TYR A 5 -13.50 37.11 -32.09
N SER A 6 -12.23 37.25 -31.68
CA SER A 6 -11.30 36.11 -31.60
C SER A 6 -11.11 35.53 -30.20
N LEU A 7 -11.81 36.04 -29.18
CA LEU A 7 -11.62 35.60 -27.78
C LEU A 7 -12.63 34.55 -27.29
N LEU A 8 -13.57 34.12 -28.13
CA LEU A 8 -14.66 33.20 -27.75
C LEU A 8 -14.47 31.74 -28.21
N LEU A 9 -13.33 31.39 -28.81
CA LEU A 9 -13.09 30.06 -29.41
C LEU A 9 -11.90 29.29 -28.82
N LEU A 10 -11.40 29.65 -27.63
CA LEU A 10 -10.29 28.95 -26.97
C LEU A 10 -10.56 28.52 -25.53
N PHE A 11 -11.82 28.58 -25.07
CA PHE A 11 -12.26 28.03 -23.78
C PHE A 11 -13.25 26.86 -23.93
N SER A 12 -13.14 26.12 -25.02
CA SER A 12 -13.70 24.78 -25.14
C SER A 12 -12.59 23.73 -25.07
N VAL A 13 -11.71 23.85 -24.06
CA VAL A 13 -11.19 22.63 -23.46
C VAL A 13 -12.37 22.08 -22.69
N VAL A 14 -13.08 21.16 -23.34
CA VAL A 14 -14.00 20.26 -22.65
C VAL A 14 -13.12 19.53 -21.65
N ALA A 15 -13.04 20.04 -20.43
CA ALA A 15 -12.86 19.20 -19.28
C ALA A 15 -14.08 18.29 -19.30
N ILE A 16 -13.95 17.16 -20.00
CA ILE A 16 -14.82 16.02 -19.75
C ILE A 16 -14.48 15.72 -18.30
N LEU A 17 -15.31 16.27 -17.39
CA LEU A 17 -15.51 15.72 -16.06
C LEU A 17 -16.06 14.32 -16.33
N VAL A 18 -15.16 13.40 -16.69
CA VAL A 18 -15.34 12.00 -16.37
C VAL A 18 -15.40 12.05 -14.85
N GLN A 19 -16.61 12.01 -14.31
CA GLN A 19 -16.86 11.74 -12.89
C GLN A 19 -16.46 10.28 -12.62
N GLY A 20 -15.21 9.93 -12.98
CA GLY A 20 -14.63 8.63 -12.72
C GLY A 20 -14.42 8.53 -11.23
N ARG A 21 -14.86 7.44 -10.65
CA ARG A 21 -14.56 7.12 -9.26
C ARG A 21 -13.04 6.95 -9.16
N SER A 22 -12.41 7.70 -8.25
CA SER A 22 -11.01 7.41 -7.89
C SER A 22 -11.01 6.21 -6.94
N VAL A 23 -10.31 5.16 -7.35
CA VAL A 23 -10.20 3.91 -6.59
C VAL A 23 -8.77 3.74 -6.13
N VAL A 24 -8.57 3.28 -4.89
CA VAL A 24 -7.26 2.84 -4.41
C VAL A 24 -7.31 1.34 -4.18
N SER A 25 -6.46 0.61 -4.90
CA SER A 25 -6.22 -0.82 -4.71
C SER A 25 -4.83 -0.97 -4.10
N SER A 26 -4.72 -1.71 -3.00
CA SER A 26 -3.45 -1.91 -2.31
C SER A 26 -3.12 -3.39 -2.24
N LYS A 27 -1.84 -3.71 -2.34
CA LYS A 27 -1.31 -5.05 -2.09
C LYS A 27 -0.04 -4.94 -1.27
N ALA A 28 0.11 -5.84 -0.31
CA ALA A 28 1.34 -5.98 0.44
C ALA A 28 1.98 -7.35 0.20
N ILE A 29 3.29 -7.35 -0.02
CA ILE A 29 4.07 -8.55 -0.27
C ILE A 29 5.37 -8.55 0.53
N PHE A 30 5.88 -9.76 0.77
CA PHE A 30 7.21 -9.97 1.34
C PHE A 30 8.05 -10.76 0.34
N ILE A 31 9.26 -10.27 0.09
CA ILE A 31 10.22 -10.89 -0.83
C ILE A 31 11.49 -11.20 -0.06
N GLY A 32 11.82 -12.48 0.03
CA GLY A 32 13.00 -12.97 0.75
C GLY A 32 12.65 -14.14 1.64
N VAL A 33 13.52 -14.40 2.63
CA VAL A 33 13.31 -15.44 3.64
C VAL A 33 12.99 -14.76 4.97
N ASP A 34 11.85 -15.09 5.56
CA ASP A 34 11.53 -14.62 6.91
C ASP A 34 12.40 -15.38 7.91
N LYS A 35 13.34 -14.65 8.52
CA LYS A 35 14.26 -15.17 9.54
C LYS A 35 13.81 -14.82 10.96
N THR A 36 12.59 -14.30 11.12
CA THR A 36 12.03 -13.92 12.42
C THR A 36 11.91 -15.14 13.32
N ASP A 37 12.39 -15.04 14.56
CA ASP A 37 12.14 -16.05 15.58
C ASP A 37 10.63 -16.11 15.88
N PRO A 38 9.96 -17.26 15.70
CA PRO A 38 8.52 -17.39 15.92
C PRO A 38 8.09 -17.11 17.37
N ASN A 39 9.04 -17.12 18.33
CA ASN A 39 8.79 -16.80 19.73
C ASN A 39 9.16 -15.36 20.10
N ALA A 40 9.71 -14.56 19.17
CA ALA A 40 10.04 -13.18 19.44
C ALA A 40 8.78 -12.31 19.52
N TYR A 41 8.72 -11.45 20.53
CA TYR A 41 7.62 -10.49 20.72
C TYR A 41 8.15 -9.22 21.39
N GLY A 42 7.39 -8.13 21.26
CA GLY A 42 7.73 -6.86 21.91
C GLY A 42 9.12 -6.37 21.53
N ALA A 43 9.96 -6.05 22.52
CA ALA A 43 11.30 -5.49 22.27
C ALA A 43 12.21 -6.43 21.47
N ALA A 44 12.03 -7.75 21.56
CA ALA A 44 12.84 -8.72 20.84
C ALA A 44 12.68 -8.60 19.30
N ILE A 45 11.53 -8.12 18.83
CA ILE A 45 11.27 -7.89 17.41
C ILE A 45 12.15 -6.76 16.86
N PHE A 46 12.36 -5.70 17.65
CA PHE A 46 13.12 -4.52 17.24
C PHE A 46 14.61 -4.62 17.58
N ARG A 47 14.98 -5.46 18.55
CA ARG A 47 16.37 -5.57 19.05
C ARG A 47 17.21 -6.59 18.27
N ASP A 48 16.61 -7.63 17.71
CA ASP A 48 17.34 -8.65 16.97
C ASP A 48 17.20 -8.41 15.47
N THR A 49 18.33 -8.26 14.77
CA THR A 49 18.36 -8.01 13.32
C THR A 49 17.71 -9.11 12.50
N ARG A 50 17.61 -10.34 13.03
CA ARG A 50 16.88 -11.44 12.40
C ARG A 50 15.38 -11.18 12.32
N ASN A 51 14.84 -10.39 13.24
CA ASN A 51 13.42 -10.06 13.35
C ASN A 51 13.04 -8.74 12.65
N HIS A 52 14.00 -8.03 12.03
CA HIS A 52 13.76 -6.70 11.50
C HIS A 52 12.74 -6.66 10.36
N ALA A 53 12.55 -7.74 9.60
CA ALA A 53 11.45 -7.82 8.62
C ALA A 53 10.08 -7.68 9.31
N THR A 54 9.88 -8.37 10.43
CA THR A 54 8.69 -8.25 11.28
C THR A 54 8.61 -6.89 11.97
N ALA A 55 9.74 -6.30 12.37
CA ALA A 55 9.76 -4.93 12.90
C ALA A 55 9.28 -3.91 11.87
N VAL A 56 9.73 -4.02 10.62
CA VAL A 56 9.28 -3.18 9.50
C VAL A 56 7.80 -3.37 9.24
N ALA A 57 7.34 -4.62 9.17
CA ALA A 57 5.92 -4.95 9.02
C ALA A 57 5.08 -4.24 10.09
N SER A 58 5.51 -4.34 11.36
CA SER A 58 4.87 -3.68 12.50
C SER A 58 4.85 -2.14 12.37
N ILE A 59 5.97 -1.53 11.95
CA ILE A 59 6.08 -0.08 11.77
C ILE A 59 5.18 0.42 10.65
N ILE A 60 5.18 -0.26 9.50
CA ILE A 60 4.36 0.12 8.34
C ILE A 60 2.87 -0.09 8.65
N GLY A 61 2.48 -1.22 9.24
CA GLY A 61 1.11 -1.48 9.69
C GLY A 61 0.62 -0.43 10.69
N PHE A 62 1.46 -0.07 11.66
CA PHE A 62 1.14 1.03 12.58
C PHE A 62 0.99 2.38 11.87
N SER A 63 1.86 2.70 10.90
CA SER A 63 1.79 3.94 10.11
C SER A 63 0.51 4.02 9.28
N SER A 64 0.05 2.89 8.73
CA SER A 64 -1.22 2.74 8.02
C SER A 64 -2.40 3.04 8.94
N LYS A 65 -2.46 2.39 10.12
CA LYS A 65 -3.53 2.60 11.12
C LYS A 65 -3.59 4.05 11.60
N GLN A 66 -2.44 4.69 11.81
CA GLN A 66 -2.33 6.09 12.21
C GLN A 66 -2.75 7.08 11.11
N SER A 67 -2.84 6.64 9.87
CA SER A 67 -3.23 7.45 8.70
C SER A 67 -4.63 7.12 8.19
N ASN A 68 -5.33 6.20 8.87
CA ASN A 68 -6.59 5.63 8.42
C ASN A 68 -6.53 4.94 7.05
N PHE A 69 -5.34 4.51 6.60
CA PHE A 69 -5.18 3.73 5.38
C PHE A 69 -5.40 2.26 5.71
N ARG A 70 -6.63 1.75 5.55
CA ARG A 70 -7.01 0.39 5.95
C ARG A 70 -7.63 -0.38 4.78
N PRO A 71 -6.82 -0.73 3.77
CA PRO A 71 -7.34 -1.31 2.52
C PRO A 71 -8.09 -2.63 2.73
N LYS A 72 -7.73 -3.46 3.73
CA LYS A 72 -8.50 -4.66 4.08
C LYS A 72 -9.92 -4.35 4.55
N GLU A 73 -10.06 -3.39 5.46
CA GLU A 73 -11.35 -3.02 6.07
C GLU A 73 -12.21 -2.16 5.12
N GLN A 74 -11.57 -1.23 4.40
CA GLN A 74 -12.24 -0.23 3.57
C GLN A 74 -12.40 -0.69 2.10
N GLY A 75 -11.67 -1.72 1.67
CA GLY A 75 -11.65 -2.17 0.30
C GLY A 75 -11.21 -1.06 -0.66
N PHE A 76 -12.02 -0.82 -1.69
CA PHE A 76 -11.81 0.22 -2.70
C PHE A 76 -12.26 1.63 -2.25
N ASP A 77 -12.78 1.78 -1.03
CA ASP A 77 -13.25 3.07 -0.50
C ASP A 77 -12.14 3.88 0.18
N VAL A 78 -10.89 3.37 0.17
CA VAL A 78 -9.70 4.11 0.59
C VAL A 78 -9.53 5.34 -0.30
N THR A 79 -9.32 6.49 0.32
CA THR A 79 -9.14 7.75 -0.40
C THR A 79 -7.67 8.01 -0.75
N PRO A 80 -7.37 8.73 -1.84
CA PRO A 80 -6.01 9.17 -2.15
C PRO A 80 -5.34 9.96 -1.01
N ARG A 81 -6.13 10.69 -0.22
CA ARG A 81 -5.63 11.45 0.95
C ARG A 81 -5.12 10.53 2.06
N GLU A 82 -5.85 9.46 2.37
CA GLU A 82 -5.43 8.47 3.39
C GLU A 82 -4.16 7.75 2.93
N TYR A 83 -4.09 7.38 1.65
CA TYR A 83 -2.88 6.82 1.04
C TYR A 83 -1.68 7.77 1.17
N GLN A 84 -1.81 9.03 0.75
CA GLN A 84 -0.73 10.02 0.86
C GLN A 84 -0.25 10.23 2.30
N ALA A 85 -1.19 10.31 3.25
CA ALA A 85 -0.86 10.41 4.67
C ALA A 85 -0.09 9.18 5.16
N PHE A 86 -0.50 7.99 4.72
CA PHE A 86 0.22 6.74 5.01
C PHE A 86 1.64 6.76 4.48
N VAL A 87 1.87 7.09 3.20
CA VAL A 87 3.22 7.15 2.62
C VAL A 87 4.09 8.13 3.42
N GLN A 88 3.57 9.33 3.69
CA GLN A 88 4.31 10.33 4.45
C GLN A 88 4.71 9.81 5.84
N LYS A 89 3.80 9.17 6.58
CA LYS A 89 4.11 8.63 7.91
C LYS A 89 5.08 7.47 7.87
N ALA A 90 4.88 6.53 6.94
CA ALA A 90 5.74 5.36 6.82
C ALA A 90 7.17 5.77 6.46
N VAL A 91 7.35 6.60 5.43
CA VAL A 91 8.68 7.01 4.95
C VAL A 91 9.41 7.95 5.89
N SER A 92 8.69 8.78 6.66
CA SER A 92 9.30 9.67 7.65
C SER A 92 9.58 9.03 9.02
N PHE A 93 9.37 7.72 9.17
CA PHE A 93 9.66 7.04 10.41
C PHE A 93 11.16 7.16 10.76
N PRO A 94 11.55 7.60 11.98
CA PRO A 94 12.95 7.89 12.31
C PRO A 94 13.92 6.70 12.19
N GLY A 95 13.41 5.47 12.26
CA GLY A 95 14.19 4.25 12.05
C GLY A 95 14.41 3.88 10.59
N PHE A 96 13.93 4.68 9.65
CA PHE A 96 14.06 4.49 8.22
C PHE A 96 14.94 5.58 7.60
N VAL A 97 15.77 5.17 6.65
CA VAL A 97 16.60 6.07 5.85
C VAL A 97 16.11 5.98 4.42
N LEU A 98 15.70 7.11 3.84
CA LEU A 98 15.27 7.16 2.44
C LEU A 98 16.47 6.80 1.54
N ALA A 99 16.35 5.69 0.81
CA ALA A 99 17.40 5.19 -0.07
C ALA A 99 17.15 5.58 -1.53
N LEU A 100 15.88 5.59 -1.97
CA LEU A 100 15.50 5.91 -3.34
C LEU A 100 14.17 6.65 -3.38
N THR A 101 14.08 7.65 -4.27
CA THR A 101 12.80 8.19 -4.75
C THR A 101 12.90 8.27 -6.26
N ASN A 102 12.04 7.55 -6.95
CA ASN A 102 12.16 7.39 -8.40
C ASN A 102 10.79 7.43 -9.08
N PRO A 103 10.40 8.58 -9.64
CA PRO A 103 9.27 8.65 -10.57
C PRO A 103 9.70 8.24 -11.98
N ARG A 104 8.86 7.44 -12.65
CA ARG A 104 9.01 7.00 -14.03
C ARG A 104 7.67 7.03 -14.75
N ASP A 105 7.68 7.48 -15.99
CA ASP A 105 6.49 7.43 -16.84
C ASP A 105 6.43 6.06 -17.53
N LEU A 106 5.27 5.43 -17.50
CA LEU A 106 4.97 4.16 -18.16
C LEU A 106 4.08 4.45 -19.37
N LYS A 107 4.48 4.00 -20.55
CA LYS A 107 3.70 4.21 -21.77
C LYS A 107 2.79 3.02 -22.00
N LEU A 108 1.54 3.10 -21.58
CA LEU A 108 0.60 1.98 -21.65
C LEU A 108 -0.16 2.01 -22.98
N LYS A 109 -0.26 0.87 -23.64
CA LYS A 109 -0.99 0.68 -24.91
C LYS A 109 -2.31 -0.08 -24.76
N GLY A 110 -2.69 -0.38 -23.52
CA GLY A 110 -4.02 -0.94 -23.19
C GLY A 110 -4.11 -2.45 -23.02
N GLY A 111 -3.08 -3.10 -22.46
CA GLY A 111 -3.13 -4.53 -22.11
C GLY A 111 -2.31 -4.86 -20.87
N LEU A 112 -2.69 -5.93 -20.15
CA LEU A 112 -2.04 -6.33 -18.89
C LEU A 112 -0.62 -6.85 -19.10
N ASP A 113 -0.36 -7.59 -20.19
CA ASP A 113 0.99 -8.08 -20.51
C ASP A 113 1.94 -6.92 -20.78
N GLN A 114 1.49 -5.95 -21.59
CA GLN A 114 2.28 -4.76 -21.89
C GLN A 114 2.47 -3.87 -20.66
N PHE A 115 1.47 -3.78 -19.79
CA PHE A 115 1.60 -3.10 -18.49
C PHE A 115 2.67 -3.75 -17.62
N ARG A 116 2.68 -5.09 -17.55
CA ARG A 116 3.71 -5.87 -16.85
C ARG A 116 5.12 -5.57 -17.40
N GLU A 117 5.27 -5.59 -18.72
CA GLU A 117 6.55 -5.31 -19.39
C GLU A 117 7.06 -3.89 -19.10
N GLU A 118 6.17 -2.89 -19.10
CA GLU A 118 6.53 -1.51 -18.77
C GLU A 118 7.01 -1.39 -17.32
N ILE A 119 6.38 -2.09 -16.37
CA ILE A 119 6.84 -2.13 -14.99
C ILE A 119 8.23 -2.77 -14.91
N LEU A 120 8.45 -3.91 -15.57
CA LEU A 120 9.75 -4.58 -15.58
C LEU A 120 10.87 -3.70 -16.11
N ALA A 121 10.60 -2.92 -17.16
CA ALA A 121 11.59 -2.04 -17.77
C ALA A 121 11.91 -0.81 -16.92
N ASN A 122 10.96 -0.33 -16.11
CA ASN A 122 11.09 0.96 -15.42
C ASN A 122 11.25 0.85 -13.88
N TYR A 123 10.92 -0.28 -13.29
CA TYR A 123 11.11 -0.53 -11.85
C TYR A 123 12.60 -0.67 -11.54
N ILE A 124 13.09 -0.04 -10.47
CA ILE A 124 14.48 -0.19 -10.03
C ILE A 124 14.50 -1.23 -8.90
N PRO A 125 14.93 -2.48 -9.18
CA PRO A 125 14.91 -3.52 -8.17
C PRO A 125 16.08 -3.38 -7.20
N ILE A 126 15.82 -3.49 -5.91
CA ILE A 126 16.86 -3.59 -4.88
C ILE A 126 17.43 -5.01 -4.83
N SER A 127 16.57 -6.02 -5.02
CA SER A 127 16.89 -7.44 -4.83
C SER A 127 16.87 -8.27 -6.13
N GLY A 128 16.79 -7.63 -7.30
CA GLY A 128 16.65 -8.32 -8.59
C GLY A 128 15.28 -9.01 -8.80
N LYS A 129 14.27 -8.66 -8.00
CA LYS A 129 12.93 -9.29 -8.01
C LYS A 129 11.84 -8.46 -8.70
N ALA A 130 12.22 -7.74 -9.76
CA ALA A 130 11.29 -6.94 -10.56
C ALA A 130 10.10 -7.76 -11.10
N GLU A 131 10.32 -9.03 -11.45
CA GLU A 131 9.26 -9.97 -11.90
C GLU A 131 8.13 -10.15 -10.89
N VAL A 132 8.47 -10.32 -9.61
CA VAL A 132 7.47 -10.50 -8.54
C VAL A 132 6.68 -9.21 -8.35
N VAL A 133 7.37 -8.06 -8.40
CA VAL A 133 6.75 -6.74 -8.29
C VAL A 133 5.79 -6.47 -9.44
N ALA A 134 6.23 -6.72 -10.69
CA ALA A 134 5.40 -6.51 -11.87
C ALA A 134 4.15 -7.39 -11.84
N SER A 135 4.29 -8.68 -11.50
CA SER A 135 3.13 -9.58 -11.34
C SER A 135 2.20 -9.11 -10.22
N ALA A 136 2.73 -8.64 -9.09
CA ALA A 136 1.90 -8.14 -7.98
C ALA A 136 1.10 -6.89 -8.33
N PHE A 137 1.58 -6.03 -9.25
CA PHE A 137 0.79 -4.92 -9.78
C PHE A 137 -0.31 -5.41 -10.73
N VAL A 138 -0.02 -6.34 -11.62
CA VAL A 138 -1.02 -6.92 -12.54
C VAL A 138 -2.15 -7.60 -11.77
N GLU A 139 -1.81 -8.38 -10.74
CA GLU A 139 -2.77 -9.10 -9.88
C GLU A 139 -3.72 -8.18 -9.10
N GLN A 140 -3.46 -6.87 -9.03
CA GLN A 140 -4.37 -5.89 -8.41
C GLN A 140 -5.48 -5.43 -9.36
N ILE A 141 -5.34 -5.67 -10.67
CA ILE A 141 -6.35 -5.39 -11.67
C ILE A 141 -7.20 -6.66 -11.83
N PRO A 142 -8.46 -6.69 -11.36
CA PRO A 142 -9.29 -7.88 -11.47
C PRO A 142 -9.65 -8.13 -12.93
N GLU A 143 -9.85 -9.41 -13.30
CA GLU A 143 -10.30 -9.75 -14.67
C GLU A 143 -11.71 -9.22 -14.96
N SER A 144 -12.57 -9.15 -13.93
CA SER A 144 -13.90 -8.56 -14.02
C SER A 144 -14.30 -7.77 -12.76
N THR A 145 -15.12 -6.73 -12.94
CA THR A 145 -15.70 -5.93 -11.86
C THR A 145 -17.01 -5.27 -12.32
N GLU A 146 -17.70 -4.58 -11.41
CA GLU A 146 -18.92 -3.82 -11.73
C GLU A 146 -18.59 -2.67 -12.70
N PRO A 147 -19.40 -2.43 -13.75
CA PRO A 147 -19.15 -1.40 -14.77
C PRO A 147 -18.89 0.01 -14.21
N GLU A 148 -19.53 0.37 -13.09
CA GLU A 148 -19.30 1.63 -12.36
C GLU A 148 -17.89 1.79 -11.77
N SER A 149 -17.06 0.75 -11.83
CA SER A 149 -15.67 0.79 -11.36
C SER A 149 -14.70 1.40 -12.39
N SER A 150 -15.18 1.79 -13.58
CA SER A 150 -14.37 2.52 -14.56
C SER A 150 -13.89 3.88 -14.01
N GLY A 151 -12.65 4.25 -14.32
CA GLY A 151 -12.04 5.51 -13.90
C GLY A 151 -10.57 5.38 -13.48
N THR A 152 -10.08 6.34 -12.71
CA THR A 152 -8.69 6.40 -12.25
C THR A 152 -8.47 5.47 -11.05
N TRP A 153 -7.59 4.49 -11.21
CA TRP A 153 -7.16 3.58 -10.16
C TRP A 153 -5.74 3.91 -9.72
N THR A 154 -5.54 4.06 -8.41
CA THR A 154 -4.21 4.09 -7.79
C THR A 154 -3.90 2.68 -7.30
N LEU A 155 -3.01 1.99 -8.02
CA LEU A 155 -2.49 0.68 -7.61
C LEU A 155 -1.31 0.92 -6.67
N VAL A 156 -1.38 0.41 -5.44
CA VAL A 156 -0.38 0.61 -4.39
C VAL A 156 0.25 -0.73 -4.06
N LEU A 157 1.57 -0.80 -4.11
CA LEU A 157 2.33 -1.97 -3.71
C LEU A 157 3.26 -1.63 -2.54
N VAL A 158 3.05 -2.29 -1.41
CA VAL A 158 3.93 -2.20 -0.23
C VAL A 158 4.75 -3.49 -0.16
N THR A 159 6.07 -3.38 -0.37
CA THR A 159 6.96 -4.54 -0.40
C THR A 159 7.97 -4.45 0.73
N ILE A 160 8.14 -5.53 1.48
CA ILE A 160 9.27 -5.69 2.40
C ILE A 160 10.27 -6.66 1.78
N PHE A 161 11.53 -6.25 1.71
CA PHE A 161 12.63 -7.09 1.25
C PHE A 161 13.48 -7.54 2.43
N GLY A 162 13.57 -8.86 2.63
CA GLY A 162 14.50 -9.47 3.59
C GLY A 162 15.69 -10.07 2.87
N GLU A 163 16.83 -9.39 2.87
CA GLU A 163 18.06 -9.88 2.23
C GLU A 163 18.88 -10.80 3.16
N GLU A 164 19.76 -11.61 2.57
CA GLU A 164 20.55 -12.59 3.31
C GLU A 164 21.44 -11.97 4.40
N LEU A 165 21.94 -10.75 4.16
CA LEU A 165 22.86 -10.00 5.03
C LEU A 165 22.18 -9.20 6.15
N HIS A 166 20.94 -9.53 6.51
CA HIS A 166 20.15 -8.82 7.54
C HIS A 166 19.85 -7.36 7.20
N GLN A 167 20.07 -6.94 5.96
CA GLN A 167 19.55 -5.68 5.45
C GLN A 167 18.08 -5.87 5.09
N VAL A 168 17.26 -4.97 5.59
CA VAL A 168 15.83 -4.95 5.33
C VAL A 168 15.49 -3.62 4.68
N TYR A 169 14.77 -3.71 3.56
CA TYR A 169 14.24 -2.56 2.85
C TYR A 169 12.72 -2.64 2.83
N ALA A 170 12.07 -1.49 2.72
CA ALA A 170 10.68 -1.42 2.35
C ALA A 170 10.50 -0.48 1.16
N ASP A 171 9.75 -0.96 0.16
CA ASP A 171 9.31 -0.14 -0.96
C ASP A 171 7.83 0.15 -0.82
N ILE A 172 7.48 1.42 -0.99
CA ILE A 172 6.10 1.86 -1.21
C ILE A 172 6.06 2.41 -2.62
N SER A 173 5.41 1.65 -3.51
CA SER A 173 5.29 1.99 -4.92
C SER A 173 3.84 2.22 -5.29
N SER A 174 3.59 3.12 -6.24
CA SER A 174 2.25 3.31 -6.79
C SER A 174 2.25 3.60 -8.28
N ILE A 175 1.14 3.23 -8.92
CA ILE A 175 0.87 3.55 -10.32
C ILE A 175 -0.58 4.03 -10.42
N GLU A 176 -0.77 5.24 -10.95
CA GLU A 176 -2.11 5.73 -11.32
C GLU A 176 -2.40 5.33 -12.77
N VAL A 177 -3.51 4.62 -12.98
CA VAL A 177 -3.95 4.13 -14.29
C VAL A 177 -5.44 4.37 -14.51
N GLU A 178 -5.81 4.76 -15.72
CA GLU A 178 -7.20 4.77 -16.18
C GLU A 178 -7.63 3.36 -16.59
N VAL A 179 -8.70 2.90 -15.96
CA VAL A 179 -9.30 1.57 -16.14
C VAL A 179 -10.65 1.72 -16.81
N SER A 180 -10.91 0.90 -17.82
CA SER A 180 -12.22 0.77 -18.46
C SER A 180 -12.81 -0.60 -18.18
N VAL A 181 -14.08 -0.62 -17.81
CA VAL A 181 -14.86 -1.84 -17.59
C VAL A 181 -15.90 -1.93 -18.70
N ASN A 182 -15.89 -3.02 -19.46
CA ASN A 182 -16.85 -3.27 -20.52
C ASN A 182 -18.22 -3.67 -19.96
N ASP A 183 -19.25 -3.71 -20.81
CA ASP A 183 -20.61 -4.10 -20.42
C ASP A 183 -20.71 -5.54 -19.86
N ASP A 184 -19.77 -6.42 -20.23
CA ASP A 184 -19.64 -7.79 -19.71
C ASP A 184 -18.87 -7.85 -18.37
N GLY A 185 -18.47 -6.70 -17.83
CA GLY A 185 -17.68 -6.57 -16.61
C GLY A 185 -16.18 -6.75 -16.82
N SER A 186 -15.70 -7.06 -18.03
CA SER A 186 -14.27 -7.29 -18.27
C SER A 186 -13.46 -5.99 -18.13
N VAL A 187 -12.29 -6.10 -17.50
CA VAL A 187 -11.43 -4.95 -17.20
C VAL A 187 -10.33 -4.82 -18.24
N SER A 188 -10.12 -3.59 -18.71
CA SER A 188 -9.02 -3.24 -19.60
C SER A 188 -8.35 -1.93 -19.18
N LEU A 189 -7.07 -1.81 -19.48
CA LEU A 189 -6.34 -0.56 -19.33
C LEU A 189 -6.53 0.30 -20.58
N GLN A 190 -6.67 1.61 -20.42
CA GLN A 190 -6.66 2.51 -21.57
C GLN A 190 -5.22 2.77 -22.06
N GLU A 191 -5.07 3.15 -23.32
CA GLU A 191 -3.83 3.75 -23.81
C GLU A 191 -3.61 5.09 -23.10
N GLN A 192 -2.47 5.22 -22.40
CA GLN A 192 -2.19 6.36 -21.54
C GLN A 192 -0.70 6.45 -21.20
N THR A 193 -0.29 7.59 -20.64
CA THR A 193 0.98 7.69 -19.91
C THR A 193 0.68 7.65 -18.42
N ALA A 194 0.95 6.51 -17.79
CA ALA A 194 0.82 6.34 -16.35
C ALA A 194 2.13 6.74 -15.66
N ARG A 195 2.09 6.97 -14.34
CA ARG A 195 3.29 7.32 -13.56
C ARG A 195 3.53 6.31 -12.45
N LEU A 196 4.64 5.58 -12.55
CA LEU A 196 5.20 4.78 -11.48
C LEU A 196 5.97 5.68 -10.52
N THR A 197 5.57 5.69 -9.25
CA THR A 197 6.33 6.35 -8.18
C THR A 197 6.83 5.28 -7.22
N GLN A 198 8.15 5.21 -7.01
CA GLN A 198 8.79 4.30 -6.06
C GLN A 198 9.46 5.11 -4.95
N GLN A 199 9.16 4.77 -3.69
CA GLN A 199 9.89 5.25 -2.52
C GLN A 199 10.44 4.06 -1.74
N THR A 200 11.76 3.98 -1.67
CA THR A 200 12.47 2.94 -0.93
C THR A 200 13.05 3.52 0.34
N VAL A 201 12.78 2.85 1.45
CA VAL A 201 13.46 3.08 2.71
C VAL A 201 14.30 1.87 3.11
N GLN A 202 15.49 2.15 3.64
CA GLN A 202 16.34 1.17 4.30
C GLN A 202 16.12 1.26 5.81
N VAL A 203 16.04 0.11 6.48
CA VAL A 203 16.03 0.06 7.94
C VAL A 203 17.38 0.52 8.49
N ASN A 204 17.36 1.41 9.48
CA ASN A 204 18.50 1.71 10.33
C ASN A 204 18.52 0.72 11.52
N PRO A 205 19.36 -0.34 11.48
CA PRO A 205 19.30 -1.38 12.50
C PRO A 205 19.65 -0.85 13.88
N ARG A 206 20.61 0.08 13.95
CA ARG A 206 21.04 0.70 15.21
C ARG A 206 19.90 1.46 15.87
N PHE A 207 19.13 2.24 15.11
CA PHE A 207 17.98 2.95 15.67
C PHE A 207 16.96 1.98 16.29
N LEU A 208 16.63 0.90 15.58
CA LEU A 208 15.67 -0.09 16.10
C LEU A 208 16.20 -0.76 17.38
N ILE A 209 17.47 -1.14 17.40
CA ILE A 209 18.13 -1.77 18.56
C ILE A 209 18.13 -0.83 19.77
N ASP A 210 18.61 0.41 19.57
CA ASP A 210 18.77 1.40 20.63
C ASP A 210 17.41 1.84 21.22
N ASN A 211 16.33 1.76 20.42
CA ASN A 211 14.98 2.19 20.82
C ASN A 211 13.98 1.03 21.03
N ALA A 212 14.43 -0.23 21.05
CA ALA A 212 13.56 -1.40 21.00
C ALA A 212 12.47 -1.44 22.08
N ASP A 213 12.80 -1.06 23.32
CA ASP A 213 11.82 -1.02 24.43
C ASP A 213 10.79 0.11 24.22
N THR A 214 11.22 1.28 23.76
CA THR A 214 10.31 2.40 23.46
C THR A 214 9.37 2.06 22.30
N LEU A 215 9.92 1.47 21.23
CA LEU A 215 9.16 1.07 20.05
C LEU A 215 8.14 0.00 20.40
N SER A 216 8.55 -1.07 21.10
CA SER A 216 7.63 -2.15 21.48
C SER A 216 6.52 -1.74 22.44
N ASN A 217 6.70 -0.67 23.22
CA ASN A 217 5.64 -0.12 24.06
C ASN A 217 4.59 0.69 23.28
N ARG A 218 4.92 1.15 22.06
CA ARG A 218 4.09 2.06 21.25
C ARG A 218 3.53 1.40 19.99
N ILE A 219 4.30 0.50 19.39
CA ILE A 219 4.01 -0.16 18.12
C ILE A 219 3.67 -1.62 18.43
N PRO A 220 2.42 -2.05 18.25
CA PRO A 220 2.05 -3.45 18.36
C PRO A 220 2.89 -4.32 17.42
N THR A 221 3.30 -5.48 17.89
CA THR A 221 3.96 -6.47 17.02
C THR A 221 2.95 -7.05 16.05
N GLU A 222 3.26 -6.97 14.76
CA GLU A 222 2.52 -7.59 13.67
C GLU A 222 3.48 -8.47 12.89
N ASN A 223 3.12 -9.75 12.70
CA ASN A 223 3.90 -10.65 11.85
C ASN A 223 3.70 -10.29 10.36
N ILE A 224 4.57 -10.84 9.51
CA ILE A 224 4.58 -10.54 8.07
C ILE A 224 3.24 -10.90 7.40
N GLU A 225 2.62 -12.02 7.77
CA GLU A 225 1.36 -12.44 7.17
C GLU A 225 0.19 -11.53 7.55
N THR A 226 0.11 -11.09 8.81
CA THR A 226 -0.86 -10.09 9.26
C THR A 226 -0.64 -8.76 8.53
N PHE A 227 0.61 -8.32 8.38
CA PHE A 227 0.93 -7.12 7.59
C PHE A 227 0.45 -7.24 6.14
N LYS A 228 0.72 -8.37 5.47
CA LYS A 228 0.30 -8.62 4.09
C LYS A 228 -1.22 -8.54 3.96
N ASP A 229 -1.93 -9.20 4.88
CA ASP A 229 -3.39 -9.25 4.89
C ASP A 229 -3.99 -7.87 5.14
N GLU A 230 -3.58 -7.17 6.19
CA GLU A 230 -4.14 -5.86 6.59
C GLU A 230 -3.92 -4.74 5.55
N LEU A 231 -2.82 -4.82 4.79
CA LEU A 231 -2.47 -3.84 3.76
C LEU A 231 -2.88 -4.26 2.34
N THR A 232 -3.60 -5.38 2.19
CA THR A 232 -4.13 -5.83 0.90
C THR A 232 -5.63 -5.55 0.81
N THR A 233 -6.03 -4.91 -0.28
CA THR A 233 -7.44 -4.72 -0.65
C THR A 233 -8.04 -6.08 -0.97
N PRO A 234 -9.15 -6.50 -0.34
CA PRO A 234 -9.81 -7.75 -0.67
C PRO A 234 -10.35 -7.66 -2.11
N ASN A 235 -10.29 -8.76 -2.85
CA ASN A 235 -10.96 -8.84 -4.15
C ASN A 235 -12.49 -8.69 -3.98
N SER A 236 -13.23 -8.50 -5.08
CA SER A 236 -14.70 -8.33 -5.08
C SER A 236 -15.44 -9.50 -4.40
N GLU A 237 -14.94 -10.73 -4.54
CA GLU A 237 -15.43 -11.91 -3.82
C GLU A 237 -15.20 -11.80 -2.30
N GLY A 238 -14.01 -11.35 -1.90
CA GLY A 238 -13.65 -11.07 -0.51
C GLY A 238 -14.47 -9.93 0.10
N ARG A 239 -14.81 -8.89 -0.67
CA ARG A 239 -15.72 -7.82 -0.25
C ARG A 239 -17.12 -8.37 0.01
N SER A 240 -17.62 -9.23 -0.88
CA SER A 240 -18.93 -9.89 -0.69
C SER A 240 -18.94 -10.80 0.54
N GLN A 241 -17.84 -11.49 0.84
CA GLN A 241 -17.71 -12.31 2.04
C GLN A 241 -17.59 -11.46 3.31
N LEU A 242 -16.79 -10.40 3.31
CA LEU A 242 -16.68 -9.46 4.44
C LEU A 242 -18.01 -8.75 4.71
N LEU A 243 -18.75 -8.37 3.66
CA LEU A 243 -20.08 -7.78 3.79
C LEU A 243 -21.08 -8.81 4.33
N LYS A 244 -21.01 -10.08 3.90
CA LYS A 244 -21.82 -11.17 4.46
C LYS A 244 -21.47 -11.46 5.91
N ASP A 245 -20.19 -11.47 6.27
CA ASP A 245 -19.73 -11.69 7.64
C ASP A 245 -20.11 -10.51 8.54
N TRP A 246 -20.15 -9.28 8.01
CA TRP A 246 -20.64 -8.12 8.73
C TRP A 246 -22.17 -8.11 8.89
N LEU A 247 -22.92 -8.44 7.83
CA LEU A 247 -24.39 -8.44 7.81
C LEU A 247 -25.00 -9.64 8.54
N PHE A 248 -24.33 -10.80 8.49
CA PHE A 248 -24.86 -12.08 8.98
C PHE A 248 -24.01 -12.71 10.09
N GLY A 249 -22.82 -12.17 10.39
CA GLY A 249 -21.93 -12.64 11.47
C GLY A 249 -22.28 -12.09 12.84
N SER A 250 -23.57 -11.93 13.16
CA SER A 250 -24.07 -11.69 14.53
C SER A 250 -23.98 -12.97 15.39
N ASN A 251 -22.80 -13.61 15.41
CA ASN A 251 -22.45 -14.72 16.29
C ASN A 251 -21.09 -14.51 16.99
N TYR A 252 -20.60 -13.28 17.09
CA TYR A 252 -19.68 -12.91 18.17
C TYR A 252 -20.48 -12.78 19.47
N ALA A 253 -20.97 -13.93 19.96
CA ALA A 253 -21.29 -14.07 21.35
C ALA A 253 -20.03 -13.71 22.15
N CYS A 254 -20.13 -12.63 22.92
CA CYS A 254 -19.23 -12.32 24.02
C CYS A 254 -18.93 -13.59 24.82
N LYS A 255 -17.76 -14.21 24.60
CA LYS A 255 -17.05 -14.89 25.68
C LYS A 255 -16.05 -13.89 26.23
N SER A 256 -16.54 -13.11 27.19
CA SER A 256 -15.73 -12.33 28.11
C SER A 256 -14.94 -13.29 29.00
N GLU A 257 -13.67 -13.50 28.69
CA GLU A 257 -12.65 -13.72 29.72
C GLU A 257 -11.49 -12.77 29.42
N SER A 258 -11.66 -11.52 29.86
CA SER A 258 -10.56 -10.57 30.00
C SER A 258 -10.05 -10.62 31.44
N PRO A 259 -8.75 -10.85 31.68
CA PRO A 259 -8.10 -10.20 32.79
C PRO A 259 -7.93 -8.72 32.40
N LEU A 260 -8.64 -7.85 33.10
CA LEU A 260 -8.51 -6.41 33.03
C LEU A 260 -7.05 -5.98 33.21
N VAL A 261 -6.44 -5.43 32.16
CA VAL A 261 -5.33 -4.49 32.30
C VAL A 261 -5.72 -3.21 31.56
N HIS A 262 -6.35 -2.29 32.29
CA HIS A 262 -6.52 -0.91 31.84
C HIS A 262 -5.15 -0.26 31.66
N ARG A 263 -4.64 -0.20 30.43
CA ARG A 263 -3.55 0.72 30.06
C ARG A 263 -4.15 1.84 29.23
N ARG A 264 -4.25 3.04 29.83
CA ARG A 264 -4.60 4.27 29.12
C ARG A 264 -3.62 4.48 27.98
N GLN A 265 -4.06 4.34 26.73
CA GLN A 265 -3.31 4.79 25.57
C GLN A 265 -3.29 6.32 25.58
N ARG A 266 -2.14 6.89 25.93
CA ARG A 266 -1.85 8.30 25.65
C ARG A 266 -1.30 8.37 24.23
N LEU A 267 -2.04 9.02 23.33
CA LEU A 267 -1.55 9.43 22.02
C LEU A 267 -0.46 10.48 22.24
N TYR A 268 0.80 10.14 21.93
CA TYR A 268 1.88 11.10 21.83
C TYR A 268 2.27 11.29 20.36
N PRO A 269 2.47 12.54 19.89
CA PRO A 269 2.94 12.78 18.53
C PRO A 269 4.36 12.23 18.34
N LEU A 270 4.61 11.69 17.14
CA LEU A 270 5.91 11.11 16.71
C LEU A 270 7.07 12.12 16.69
N LEU A 271 6.80 13.43 16.84
CA LEU A 271 7.78 14.52 16.84
C LEU A 271 8.70 14.57 18.09
N GLN A 272 8.66 13.56 18.96
CA GLN A 272 9.51 13.45 20.16
C GLN A 272 10.40 12.19 20.16
N LEU A 273 10.69 11.64 18.97
CA LEU A 273 11.74 10.65 18.76
C LEU A 273 12.84 11.25 17.88
#